data_AF-K2JXL5-F1
#
_entry.id   AF-K2JXL5-F1
#
_cell.length_a   1.000
_cell.length_b   1.000
_cell.length_c   1.000
_cell.angle_alpha   90.00
_cell.angle_beta   90.00
_cell.angle_gamma   90.00
#
_symmetry.space_group_name_H-M   'P 1'
#
loop_
_entity.id
_entity.type
_entity.pdbx_description
1 polymer ?
#
loop_
_entity_poly.entity_id
_entity_poly.type
_entity_poly.pdbx_seq_one_letter_code
_entity_poly.pdbx_strand_id
1 'polypeptide(L)'
;MLRHRPFRCFYLTLPLTAALAGLSGCADRPDLSGRVAPVDTTQPWPNLLSSQMISAAPPLDEAGTEAAMALAGRAAALAARGRTLSKTPVLTQAERARLMAALARAGAPS
;
A
#
# COMPACT_ATOMS: atom_id res chain seq x y z
N MET A 1 32.13 33.57 -26.26
CA MET A 1 32.11 34.04 -24.85
C MET A 1 30.87 33.49 -24.16
N LEU A 2 31.04 33.12 -22.89
CA LEU A 2 30.25 32.14 -22.14
C LEU A 2 28.80 32.53 -21.83
N ARG A 3 27.99 31.46 -21.81
CA ARG A 3 26.66 31.28 -21.20
C ARG A 3 26.50 31.96 -19.84
N HIS A 4 25.36 32.61 -19.61
CA HIS A 4 24.68 32.60 -18.31
C HIS A 4 23.15 32.65 -18.50
N ARG A 5 22.47 31.53 -18.27
CA ARG A 5 21.03 31.49 -17.98
C ARG A 5 20.79 30.68 -16.69
N PRO A 6 21.04 31.23 -15.48
CA PRO A 6 20.88 30.49 -14.23
C PRO A 6 19.47 30.61 -13.60
N PHE A 7 18.58 31.46 -14.11
CA PHE A 7 17.38 31.85 -13.35
C PHE A 7 16.17 30.90 -13.44
N ARG A 8 16.12 29.97 -14.40
CA ARG A 8 14.94 29.09 -14.58
C ARG A 8 14.99 27.78 -13.79
N CYS A 9 16.17 27.33 -13.36
CA CYS A 9 16.30 26.09 -12.58
C CYS A 9 15.91 26.27 -11.10
N PHE A 10 16.12 27.45 -10.53
CA PHE A 10 15.90 27.71 -9.10
C PHE A 10 14.43 27.63 -8.65
N TYR A 11 13.49 27.97 -9.54
CA TYR A 11 12.06 27.98 -9.22
C TYR A 11 11.41 26.58 -9.22
N LEU A 12 12.02 25.61 -9.89
CA LEU A 12 11.52 24.22 -9.94
C LEU A 12 12.10 23.35 -8.82
N THR A 13 13.29 23.68 -8.31
CA THR A 13 13.94 22.90 -7.25
C THR A 13 13.28 23.13 -5.89
N LEU A 14 12.83 24.35 -5.60
CA LEU A 14 12.22 24.71 -4.31
C LEU A 14 10.93 23.92 -3.98
N PRO A 15 9.94 23.78 -4.88
CA PRO A 15 8.73 22.99 -4.59
C PRO A 15 9.03 21.48 -4.53
N LEU A 16 9.98 21.00 -5.35
CA LEU A 16 10.37 19.58 -5.36
C LEU A 16 11.01 19.16 -4.03
N THR A 17 11.92 19.98 -3.50
CA THR A 17 12.55 19.73 -2.20
C THR A 17 11.55 19.79 -1.04
N ALA A 18 10.57 20.71 -1.10
CA ALA A 18 9.51 20.78 -0.10
C ALA A 18 8.60 19.54 -0.12
N ALA A 19 8.26 19.02 -1.31
CA ALA A 19 7.46 17.81 -1.45
C ALA A 19 8.19 16.56 -0.94
N LEU A 20 9.50 16.44 -1.23
CA LEU A 20 10.33 15.31 -0.76
C LEU A 20 10.54 15.35 0.76
N ALA A 21 10.73 16.53 1.35
CA ALA A 21 10.83 16.70 2.80
C ALA A 21 9.48 16.40 3.51
N GLY A 22 8.35 16.82 2.92
CA GLY A 22 7.01 16.49 3.43
C GLY A 22 6.71 14.99 3.39
N LEU A 23 7.12 14.30 2.33
CA LEU A 23 6.97 12.84 2.23
C LEU A 23 7.86 12.07 3.21
N SER A 24 9.07 12.57 3.50
CA SER A 24 9.96 12.01 4.52
C SER A 24 9.43 12.22 5.95
N GLY A 25 8.71 13.31 6.21
CA GLY A 25 8.11 13.60 7.52
C GLY A 25 6.82 12.81 7.81
N CYS A 26 6.11 12.35 6.77
CA CYS A 26 4.93 11.50 6.92
C CYS A 26 5.24 10.01 7.13
N ALA A 27 6.52 9.62 7.04
CA ALA A 27 7.00 8.29 7.41
C ALA A 27 7.50 8.32 8.86
N ASP A 28 6.60 8.63 9.80
CA ASP A 28 6.89 8.50 11.22
C ASP A 28 7.17 7.01 11.49
N ARG A 29 8.46 6.66 11.58
CA ARG A 29 8.87 5.28 11.85
C ARG A 29 8.27 4.93 13.21
N PRO A 30 7.45 3.89 13.33
CA PRO A 30 6.86 3.55 14.61
C PRO A 30 8.00 3.33 15.60
N ASP A 31 8.06 4.20 16.60
CA ASP A 31 9.07 4.13 17.65
C ASP A 31 8.79 2.87 18.49
N LEU A 32 9.61 1.84 18.27
CA LEU A 32 9.54 0.58 19.01
C LEU A 32 10.39 0.62 20.28
N SER A 33 11.09 1.73 20.57
CA SER A 33 12.04 1.83 21.69
C SER A 33 11.41 1.62 23.07
N GLY A 34 10.08 1.73 23.19
CA GLY A 34 9.34 1.54 24.44
C GLY A 34 8.28 0.43 24.42
N ARG A 35 8.11 -0.31 23.31
CA ARG A 35 6.99 -1.28 23.16
C ARG A 35 7.40 -2.74 23.10
N VAL A 36 8.69 -3.04 23.22
CA VAL A 36 9.14 -4.43 23.38
C VAL A 36 9.06 -4.76 24.86
N ALA A 37 7.98 -5.44 25.26
CA ALA A 37 7.95 -6.07 26.58
C ALA A 37 9.21 -6.94 26.73
N PRO A 38 9.92 -6.88 27.87
CA PRO A 38 11.10 -7.73 28.07
C PRO A 38 10.69 -9.19 27.88
N VAL A 39 11.32 -9.85 26.92
CA VAL A 39 11.08 -11.27 26.66
C VAL A 39 11.70 -12.04 27.81
N ASP A 40 10.86 -12.68 28.62
CA ASP A 40 11.32 -13.58 29.67
C ASP A 40 11.93 -14.83 29.01
N THR A 41 13.26 -14.88 28.97
CA THR A 41 14.01 -15.98 28.35
C THR A 41 13.96 -17.28 29.16
N THR A 42 13.39 -17.26 30.36
CA THR A 42 13.22 -18.46 31.19
C THR A 42 11.94 -19.23 30.88
N GLN A 43 11.02 -18.61 30.14
CA GLN A 43 9.79 -19.27 29.72
C GLN A 43 10.02 -20.11 28.46
N PRO A 44 9.35 -21.27 28.34
CA PRO A 44 9.38 -22.05 27.11
C PRO A 44 8.85 -21.20 25.96
N TRP A 45 9.50 -21.32 24.80
CA TRP A 45 9.08 -20.63 23.59
C TRP A 45 7.61 -20.98 23.28
N PRO A 46 6.77 -20.00 22.88
CA PRO A 46 5.39 -20.30 22.51
C PRO A 46 5.37 -21.37 21.41
N ASN A 47 4.66 -22.47 21.68
CA ASN A 47 4.45 -23.49 20.67
C ASN A 47 3.55 -22.91 19.57
N LEU A 48 3.97 -23.10 18.32
CA LEU A 48 3.14 -22.76 17.17
C LEU A 48 1.85 -23.58 17.24
N LEU A 49 0.71 -22.91 17.08
CA LEU A 49 -0.57 -23.59 16.94
C LEU A 49 -0.50 -24.55 15.75
N SER A 50 -1.03 -25.77 15.91
CA SER A 50 -1.11 -26.70 14.80
C SER A 50 -2.06 -26.15 13.72
N SER A 51 -1.81 -26.48 12.46
CA SER A 51 -2.70 -26.11 11.35
C SER A 51 -4.14 -26.59 11.60
N GLN A 52 -4.31 -27.73 12.25
CA GLN A 52 -5.61 -28.26 12.68
C GLN A 52 -6.32 -27.33 13.68
N MET A 53 -5.60 -26.79 14.68
CA MET A 53 -6.17 -25.84 15.64
C MET A 53 -6.56 -24.51 15.00
N ILE A 54 -5.81 -24.06 13.98
CA ILE A 54 -6.12 -22.84 13.22
C ILE A 54 -7.33 -23.08 12.29
N SER A 55 -7.44 -24.28 11.73
CA SER A 55 -8.53 -24.67 10.83
C SER A 55 -9.82 -25.11 11.54
N ALA A 56 -9.79 -25.22 12.88
CA ALA A 56 -10.98 -25.49 13.66
C ALA A 56 -11.94 -24.32 13.45
N ALA A 57 -12.89 -24.50 12.53
CA ALA A 57 -13.93 -23.54 12.29
C ALA A 57 -14.62 -23.30 13.64
N PRO A 58 -14.62 -22.05 14.16
CA PRO A 58 -15.42 -21.76 15.33
C PRO A 58 -16.87 -22.17 15.04
N PRO A 59 -17.63 -22.63 16.05
CA PRO A 59 -19.05 -22.85 15.85
C PRO A 59 -19.64 -21.58 15.23
N LEU A 60 -20.43 -21.73 14.17
CA LEU A 60 -21.12 -20.63 13.51
C LEU A 60 -22.04 -19.95 14.54
N ASP A 61 -21.52 -18.92 15.21
CA ASP A 61 -22.35 -17.97 15.92
C ASP A 61 -22.99 -17.01 14.91
N GLU A 62 -24.05 -16.32 15.35
CA GLU A 62 -24.77 -15.39 14.47
C GLU A 62 -23.84 -14.31 13.89
N ALA A 63 -22.84 -13.86 14.67
CA ALA A 63 -21.85 -12.87 14.23
C ALA A 63 -20.95 -13.40 13.08
N GLY A 64 -20.55 -14.67 13.14
CA GLY A 64 -19.79 -15.35 12.09
C GLY A 64 -20.60 -15.55 10.82
N THR A 65 -21.90 -15.82 10.94
CA THR A 65 -22.80 -15.89 9.77
C THR A 65 -22.98 -14.53 9.10
N GLU A 66 -23.15 -13.46 9.89
CA GLU A 66 -23.28 -12.11 9.38
C GLU A 66 -21.99 -11.64 8.69
N ALA A 67 -20.83 -11.92 9.29
CA ALA A 67 -19.52 -11.61 8.71
C ALA A 67 -19.29 -12.37 7.39
N ALA A 68 -19.68 -13.65 7.31
CA ALA A 68 -19.59 -14.45 6.09
C ALA A 68 -20.50 -13.90 4.97
N MET A 69 -21.74 -13.52 5.29
CA MET A 69 -22.65 -12.90 4.33
C MET A 69 -22.14 -11.54 3.85
N ALA A 70 -21.62 -10.71 4.75
CA ALA A 70 -21.03 -9.42 4.42
C ALA A 70 -19.82 -9.58 3.48
N LEU A 71 -18.98 -10.59 3.72
CA LEU A 71 -17.85 -10.90 2.85
C LEU A 71 -18.30 -11.38 1.46
N ALA A 72 -19.29 -12.27 1.40
CA ALA A 72 -19.86 -12.74 0.13
C ALA A 72 -20.46 -11.57 -0.68
N GLY A 73 -21.18 -10.66 -0.01
CA GLY A 73 -21.71 -9.44 -0.63
C GLY A 73 -20.60 -8.53 -1.17
N ARG A 74 -19.51 -8.33 -0.42
CA ARG A 74 -18.34 -7.57 -0.89
C ARG A 74 -17.67 -8.22 -2.09
N ALA A 75 -17.49 -9.54 -2.07
CA ALA A 75 -16.92 -10.29 -3.19
C ALA A 75 -17.77 -10.14 -4.47
N ALA A 76 -19.09 -10.27 -4.35
CA ALA A 76 -20.02 -10.07 -5.47
C ALA A 76 -19.97 -8.63 -6.02
N ALA A 77 -19.91 -7.62 -5.13
CA ALA A 77 -19.80 -6.22 -5.52
C ALA A 77 -18.47 -5.92 -6.25
N LEU A 78 -17.36 -6.49 -5.77
CA LEU A 78 -16.05 -6.38 -6.43
C LEU A 78 -16.06 -7.04 -7.80
N ALA A 79 -16.63 -8.23 -7.93
CA ALA A 79 -16.76 -8.92 -9.21
C ALA A 79 -17.63 -8.13 -10.20
N ALA A 80 -18.73 -7.53 -9.72
CA ALA A 80 -19.58 -6.66 -10.54
C ALA A 80 -18.81 -5.42 -11.03
N ARG A 81 -18.09 -4.73 -10.13
CA ARG A 81 -17.25 -3.58 -10.48
C ARG A 81 -16.16 -3.96 -11.49
N GLY A 82 -15.51 -5.11 -11.32
CA GLY A 82 -14.52 -5.64 -12.26
C GLY A 82 -15.10 -5.83 -13.66
N ARG A 83 -16.30 -6.42 -13.76
CA ARG A 83 -17.00 -6.57 -15.05
C ARG A 83 -17.35 -5.22 -15.68
N THR A 84 -17.77 -4.23 -14.91
CA THR A 84 -18.03 -2.88 -15.44
C THR A 84 -16.75 -2.25 -15.97
N LEU A 85 -15.65 -2.29 -15.20
CA LEU A 85 -14.36 -1.74 -15.61
C LEU A 85 -13.78 -2.43 -16.84
N SER A 86 -14.06 -3.73 -17.04
CA SER A 86 -13.65 -4.44 -18.26
C SER A 86 -14.38 -3.98 -19.53
N LYS A 87 -15.61 -3.45 -19.40
CA LYS A 87 -16.42 -2.98 -20.53
C LYS A 87 -16.22 -1.50 -20.81
N THR A 88 -16.09 -0.70 -19.75
CA THR A 88 -15.84 0.74 -19.83
C THR A 88 -14.50 1.03 -19.16
N PRO A 89 -13.38 0.90 -19.90
CA PRO A 89 -12.07 1.16 -19.35
C PRO A 89 -11.95 2.63 -18.95
N VAL A 90 -11.44 2.89 -17.75
CA VAL A 90 -11.25 4.26 -17.21
C VAL A 90 -10.14 5.00 -17.97
N LEU A 91 -9.14 4.27 -18.44
CA LEU A 91 -8.07 4.80 -19.28
C LEU A 91 -8.15 4.19 -20.66
N THR A 92 -8.03 5.04 -21.68
CA THR A 92 -7.77 4.59 -23.04
C THR A 92 -6.40 3.90 -23.12
N GLN A 93 -6.20 3.07 -24.15
CA GLN A 93 -4.92 2.40 -24.36
C GLN A 93 -3.76 3.39 -24.51
N ALA A 94 -3.99 4.55 -25.14
CA ALA A 94 -2.99 5.60 -25.32
C ALA A 94 -2.64 6.30 -23.99
N GLU A 95 -3.60 6.53 -23.10
CA GLU A 95 -3.35 7.06 -21.76
C GLU A 95 -2.57 6.07 -20.90
N ARG A 96 -2.93 4.79 -20.98
CA ARG A 96 -2.21 3.72 -20.28
C ARG A 96 -0.75 3.64 -20.73
N ALA A 97 -0.49 3.71 -22.03
CA ALA A 97 0.87 3.73 -22.57
C ALA A 97 1.69 4.94 -22.07
N ARG A 98 1.07 6.13 -22.04
CA ARG A 98 1.71 7.35 -21.51
C ARG A 98 2.07 7.22 -20.03
N LEU A 99 1.17 6.66 -19.22
CA LEU A 99 1.38 6.46 -17.80
C LEU A 99 2.49 5.43 -17.52
N MET A 100 2.49 4.30 -18.25
CA MET A 100 3.56 3.29 -18.15
C MET A 100 4.92 3.86 -18.56
N ALA A 101 4.97 4.66 -19.62
CA ALA A 101 6.21 5.31 -20.05
C ALA A 101 6.71 6.34 -19.01
N ALA A 102 5.81 7.06 -18.34
CA ALA A 102 6.17 7.96 -17.25
C ALA A 102 6.73 7.20 -16.04
N LEU A 103 6.11 6.07 -15.69
CA LEU A 103 6.56 5.22 -14.59
C LEU A 103 7.93 4.60 -14.86
N ALA A 104 8.18 4.16 -16.11
CA ALA A 104 9.49 3.66 -16.52
C ALA A 104 10.60 4.74 -16.43
N ARG A 105 10.30 6.00 -16.77
CA ARG A 105 11.25 7.11 -16.60
C ARG A 105 11.50 7.45 -15.13
N ALA A 106 10.48 7.35 -14.28
CA ALA A 106 10.60 7.63 -12.85
C ALA A 106 11.38 6.53 -12.09
N GLY A 107 11.35 5.28 -12.58
CA GLY A 107 12.07 4.15 -11.99
C GLY A 107 13.49 3.93 -12.54
N ALA A 108 13.93 4.69 -13.55
CA ALA A 108 15.29 4.61 -14.05
C ALA A 108 16.24 5.31 -13.05
N PRO A 109 17.31 4.64 -12.58
CA PRO A 109 18.32 5.30 -11.75
C PRO A 109 19.00 6.40 -12.57
N SER A 110 19.10 7.59 -11.98
CA SER A 110 19.76 8.78 -12.53
C SER A 110 21.26 8.59 -12.67
#